data_AF-K0KUQ5-F1
#
_entry.id   AF-K0KUQ5-F1
#
_cell.length_a   1.000
_cell.length_b   1.000
_cell.length_c   1.000
_cell.angle_alpha   90.00
_cell.angle_beta   90.00
_cell.angle_gamma   90.00
#
_symmetry.space_group_name_H-M   'P 1'
#
loop_
_entity.id
_entity.type
_entity.pdbx_description
1 polymer ?
#
loop_
_entity_poly.entity_id
_entity_poly.type
_entity_poly.pdbx_seq_one_letter_code
_entity_poly.pdbx_strand_id
1 'polypeptide(L)'
;MVIARNENEQILIEPSINSVRISIKIKQADEIEQILVHKFTRFLTQRAEHFFILRRVPIQGYDISFLITNFHTEKMLKHKLVDFIIEFMEDVDREISEMKLFLNARARFVAEAYLTPFD
;
A
#
# COMPACT_ATOMS: atom_id res chain seq x y z
N MET A 1 -2.65 -13.96 -13.65
CA MET A 1 -3.95 -14.22 -12.97
C MET A 1 -4.37 -12.96 -12.24
N VAL A 2 -5.63 -12.54 -12.38
CA VAL A 2 -6.18 -11.41 -11.62
C VAL A 2 -7.14 -11.96 -10.57
N ILE A 3 -7.02 -11.46 -9.34
CA ILE A 3 -7.97 -11.70 -8.26
C ILE A 3 -8.56 -10.34 -7.90
N ALA A 4 -9.85 -10.15 -8.16
CA ALA A 4 -10.54 -8.89 -7.89
C ALA A 4 -11.64 -9.12 -6.85
N ARG A 5 -11.69 -8.26 -5.83
CA ARG A 5 -12.80 -8.20 -4.88
C ARG A 5 -13.94 -7.36 -5.45
N ASN A 6 -13.57 -6.27 -6.13
CA ASN A 6 -14.45 -5.37 -6.87
C ASN A 6 -13.61 -4.61 -7.91
N GLU A 7 -14.19 -3.61 -8.60
CA GLU A 7 -13.52 -2.82 -9.65
C GLU A 7 -12.35 -1.95 -9.12
N ASN A 8 -12.37 -1.63 -7.82
CA ASN A 8 -11.42 -0.75 -7.16
C ASN A 8 -10.33 -1.51 -6.40
N GLU A 9 -10.59 -2.75 -6.00
CA GLU A 9 -9.69 -3.62 -5.24
C GLU A 9 -9.35 -4.87 -6.06
N GLN A 10 -8.13 -4.92 -6.58
CA GLN A 10 -7.66 -6.04 -7.39
C GLN A 10 -6.16 -6.30 -7.24
N ILE A 11 -5.78 -7.56 -7.43
CA ILE A 11 -4.40 -8.03 -7.43
C ILE A 11 -4.13 -8.68 -8.78
N LEU A 12 -3.01 -8.32 -9.39
CA LEU A 12 -2.47 -9.01 -10.56
C LEU A 12 -1.24 -9.82 -10.14
N ILE A 13 -1.30 -11.14 -10.37
CA ILE A 13 -0.21 -12.08 -10.12
C ILE A 13 0.32 -12.60 -11.45
N GLU A 14 1.60 -12.36 -11.69
CA GLU A 14 2.32 -12.72 -12.91
C GLU A 14 3.48 -13.67 -12.56
N PRO A 15 3.24 -14.99 -12.61
CA PRO A 15 4.28 -15.97 -12.34
C PRO A 15 5.19 -16.18 -13.55
N SER A 16 6.44 -16.53 -13.28
CA SER A 16 7.46 -16.97 -14.23
C SER A 16 8.25 -18.13 -13.61
N ILE A 17 9.20 -18.69 -14.37
CA ILE A 17 10.04 -19.82 -13.92
C ILE A 17 10.89 -19.44 -12.70
N ASN A 18 11.46 -18.24 -12.69
CA ASN A 18 12.44 -17.79 -11.67
C ASN A 18 11.95 -16.60 -10.82
N SER A 19 10.74 -16.13 -11.05
CA SER A 19 10.21 -14.96 -10.36
C SER A 19 8.69 -14.89 -10.40
N VAL A 20 8.11 -14.15 -9.47
CA VAL A 20 6.70 -13.82 -9.43
C VAL A 20 6.58 -12.33 -9.16
N ARG A 21 5.77 -11.64 -9.98
CA ARG A 21 5.37 -10.26 -9.73
C ARG A 21 3.95 -10.23 -9.20
N ILE A 22 3.74 -9.46 -8.13
CA ILE A 22 2.45 -9.29 -7.47
C ILE A 22 2.18 -7.80 -7.41
N SER A 23 1.12 -7.34 -8.06
CA SER A 23 0.75 -5.93 -8.13
C SER A 23 -0.61 -5.72 -7.52
N ILE A 24 -0.72 -4.75 -6.61
CA ILE A 24 -1.90 -4.55 -5.77
C ILE A 24 -2.48 -3.16 -6.09
N LYS A 25 -3.78 -3.14 -6.34
CA LYS A 25 -4.60 -1.93 -6.41
C LYS A 25 -5.35 -1.82 -5.08
N ILE A 26 -5.03 -0.78 -4.33
CA ILE A 26 -5.54 -0.52 -2.98
C ILE A 26 -6.87 0.23 -3.10
N LYS A 27 -7.77 -0.01 -2.15
CA LYS A 27 -9.06 0.68 -2.10
C LYS A 27 -8.85 2.20 -1.95
N GLN A 28 -9.56 2.98 -2.76
CA GLN A 28 -9.53 4.44 -2.75
C GLN A 28 -10.96 4.96 -2.86
N ALA A 29 -11.60 5.30 -1.73
CA ALA A 29 -13.01 5.69 -1.71
C ALA A 29 -13.25 7.17 -2.06
N ASP A 30 -12.26 8.05 -1.81
CA ASP A 30 -12.33 9.47 -2.09
C ASP A 30 -10.96 10.08 -2.44
N GLU A 31 -10.94 11.35 -2.82
CA GLU A 31 -9.73 12.07 -3.21
C GLU A 31 -8.68 12.13 -2.08
N ILE A 32 -9.12 12.16 -0.81
CA ILE A 32 -8.20 12.16 0.33
C ILE A 32 -7.48 10.82 0.41
N GLU A 33 -8.20 9.71 0.34
CA GLU A 33 -7.62 8.37 0.32
C GLU A 33 -6.70 8.16 -0.89
N GLN A 34 -7.05 8.67 -2.07
CA GLN A 34 -6.17 8.62 -3.24
C GLN A 34 -4.80 9.27 -2.95
N ILE A 35 -4.81 10.46 -2.33
CA ILE A 35 -3.58 11.18 -1.97
C ILE A 35 -2.81 10.44 -0.86
N LEU A 36 -3.51 9.91 0.14
CA LEU A 36 -2.91 9.16 1.25
C LEU A 36 -2.23 7.89 0.74
N VAL A 37 -2.92 7.09 -0.09
CA VAL A 37 -2.37 5.88 -0.71
C VAL A 37 -1.15 6.23 -1.57
N HIS A 38 -1.24 7.27 -2.40
CA HIS A 38 -0.12 7.71 -3.23
C HIS A 38 1.10 8.12 -2.40
N LYS A 39 0.91 8.87 -1.30
CA LYS A 39 2.01 9.29 -0.40
C LYS A 39 2.59 8.10 0.36
N PHE A 40 1.74 7.22 0.88
CA PHE A 40 2.14 6.05 1.65
C PHE A 40 2.95 5.05 0.79
N THR A 41 2.43 4.70 -0.39
CA THR A 41 3.14 3.81 -1.32
C THR A 41 4.46 4.42 -1.79
N ARG A 42 4.49 5.72 -2.10
CA ARG A 42 5.74 6.44 -2.44
C ARG A 42 6.75 6.42 -1.29
N PHE A 43 6.30 6.55 -0.05
CA PHE A 43 7.17 6.46 1.13
C PHE A 43 7.79 5.06 1.26
N LEU A 44 7.02 4.01 1.00
CA LEU A 44 7.52 2.63 1.03
C LEU A 44 8.51 2.36 -0.10
N THR A 45 8.20 2.78 -1.33
CA THR A 45 9.07 2.52 -2.49
C THR A 45 10.40 3.27 -2.41
N GLN A 46 10.45 4.42 -1.75
CA GLN A 46 11.71 5.11 -1.42
C GLN A 46 12.63 4.29 -0.50
N ARG A 47 12.09 3.32 0.25
CA ARG A 47 12.82 2.41 1.14
C ARG A 47 12.96 1.00 0.58
N ALA A 48 12.70 0.82 -0.72
CA ALA A 48 12.79 -0.48 -1.37
C ALA A 48 14.18 -1.14 -1.28
N GLU A 49 15.25 -0.40 -0.95
CA GLU A 49 16.57 -0.98 -0.69
C GLU A 49 16.62 -1.83 0.59
N HIS A 50 15.86 -1.42 1.62
CA HIS A 50 15.67 -2.21 2.84
C HIS A 50 14.53 -3.23 2.68
N PHE A 51 13.60 -2.95 1.78
CA PHE A 51 12.46 -3.80 1.48
C PHE A 51 12.73 -4.65 0.23
N PHE A 52 13.56 -5.69 0.39
CA PHE A 52 14.20 -6.43 -0.73
C PHE A 52 13.26 -6.98 -1.82
N ILE A 53 11.98 -7.20 -1.50
CA ILE A 53 10.97 -7.71 -2.43
C ILE A 53 10.09 -6.62 -3.07
N LEU A 54 10.21 -5.37 -2.64
CA LEU A 54 9.39 -4.25 -3.13
C LEU A 54 9.99 -3.66 -4.42
N ARG A 55 9.13 -3.43 -5.41
CA ARG A 55 9.51 -2.75 -6.65
C ARG A 55 9.50 -1.23 -6.42
N ARG A 56 10.57 -0.55 -6.85
CA ARG A 56 10.71 0.93 -6.74
C ARG A 56 9.61 1.72 -7.45
N VAL A 57 9.08 1.15 -8.53
CA VAL A 57 8.00 1.74 -9.32
C VAL A 57 6.92 0.66 -9.44
N PRO A 58 5.64 0.95 -9.19
CA PRO A 58 4.58 -0.01 -9.46
C PRO A 58 4.39 -0.21 -10.97
N ILE A 59 3.63 -1.24 -11.35
CA ILE A 59 3.16 -1.35 -12.74
C ILE A 59 2.05 -0.31 -12.99
N GLN A 60 1.81 0.03 -14.27
CA GLN A 60 0.78 0.99 -14.63
C GLN A 60 -0.61 0.49 -14.20
N GLY A 61 -1.40 1.36 -13.56
CA GLY A 61 -2.76 1.03 -13.09
C GLY A 61 -2.83 0.33 -11.73
N TYR A 62 -1.70 0.18 -11.05
CA TYR A 62 -1.59 -0.40 -9.70
C TYR A 62 -0.78 0.54 -8.80
N ASP A 63 -1.01 0.46 -7.50
CA ASP A 63 -0.42 1.39 -6.53
C ASP A 63 0.93 0.91 -6.00
N ILE A 64 1.07 -0.41 -5.83
CA ILE A 64 2.28 -1.04 -5.33
C ILE A 64 2.57 -2.35 -6.05
N SER A 65 3.84 -2.72 -6.19
CA SER A 65 4.22 -4.00 -6.79
C SER A 65 5.38 -4.64 -6.04
N PHE A 66 5.30 -5.94 -5.88
CA PHE A 66 6.35 -6.81 -5.35
C PHE A 66 6.97 -7.63 -6.47
N LEU A 67 8.27 -7.87 -6.38
CA LEU A 67 9.01 -8.77 -7.24
C LEU A 67 9.75 -9.79 -6.37
N ILE A 68 9.25 -11.02 -6.37
CA ILE A 68 9.88 -12.13 -5.67
C ILE A 68 10.67 -12.93 -6.69
N THR A 69 11.98 -13.08 -6.48
CA THR A 69 12.86 -13.87 -7.34
C THR A 69 13.23 -15.18 -6.64
N ASN A 70 13.81 -16.14 -7.36
CA ASN A 70 14.32 -17.38 -6.80
C ASN A 70 15.33 -17.12 -5.66
N PHE A 71 16.17 -16.09 -5.78
CA PHE A 71 17.12 -15.71 -4.72
C PHE A 71 16.46 -15.32 -3.40
N HIS A 72 15.25 -14.75 -3.48
CA HIS A 72 14.47 -14.44 -2.28
C HIS A 72 13.98 -15.73 -1.61
N THR A 73 13.47 -16.69 -2.40
CA THR A 73 12.99 -17.97 -1.88
C THR A 73 14.10 -18.93 -1.44
N GLU A 74 15.34 -18.72 -1.89
CA GLU A 74 16.52 -19.46 -1.40
C GLU A 74 16.95 -18.98 -0.01
N LYS A 75 16.79 -17.68 0.29
CA LYS A 75 17.20 -17.06 1.56
C LYS A 75 16.07 -16.98 2.59
N MET A 76 14.82 -16.93 2.14
CA MET A 76 13.64 -16.71 2.97
C MET A 76 12.62 -17.84 2.78
N LEU A 77 11.89 -18.15 3.85
CA LEU A 77 10.85 -19.16 3.81
C LEU A 77 9.67 -18.65 2.94
N LYS A 78 9.36 -19.38 1.86
CA LYS A 78 8.30 -18.99 0.92
C LYS A 78 6.94 -18.74 1.59
N HIS A 79 6.58 -19.52 2.61
CA HIS A 79 5.32 -19.35 3.32
C HIS A 79 5.31 -18.05 4.14
N LYS A 80 6.45 -17.64 4.71
CA LYS A 80 6.57 -16.34 5.40
C LYS A 80 6.49 -15.15 4.46
N LEU A 81 6.95 -15.29 3.22
CA LEU A 81 6.76 -14.26 2.20
C LEU A 81 5.28 -14.11 1.83
N VAL A 82 4.54 -15.22 1.77
CA VAL A 82 3.09 -15.20 1.54
C VAL A 82 2.36 -14.57 2.72
N ASP A 83 2.65 -15.02 3.95
CA ASP A 83 2.10 -14.44 5.19
C ASP A 83 2.32 -12.92 5.21
N PHE A 84 3.55 -12.48 4.92
CA PHE A 84 3.91 -11.07 4.87
C PHE A 84 3.07 -10.28 3.85
N ILE A 85 2.84 -10.80 2.64
CA ILE A 85 2.05 -10.07 1.63
C ILE A 85 0.59 -9.93 2.08
N ILE A 86 0.04 -10.95 2.73
CA ILE A 86 -1.34 -10.93 3.25
C ILE A 86 -1.44 -9.91 4.38
N GLU A 87 -0.54 -9.97 5.35
CA GLU A 87 -0.48 -9.01 6.47
C GLU A 87 -0.29 -7.58 5.97
N PHE A 88 0.62 -7.37 5.00
CA PHE A 88 0.83 -6.07 4.38
C PHE A 88 -0.47 -5.49 3.79
N MET A 89 -1.26 -6.31 3.09
CA MET A 89 -2.53 -5.86 2.52
C MET A 89 -3.52 -5.41 3.59
N GLU A 90 -3.64 -6.16 4.69
CA GLU A 90 -4.54 -5.82 5.79
C GLU A 90 -4.09 -4.54 6.51
N ASP A 91 -2.78 -4.41 6.73
CA ASP A 91 -2.20 -3.27 7.42
C ASP A 91 -2.30 -1.97 6.63
N VAL A 92 -2.12 -2.01 5.31
CA VAL A 92 -2.25 -0.81 4.47
C VAL A 92 -3.66 -0.22 4.55
N ASP A 93 -4.69 -1.06 4.44
CA ASP A 93 -6.08 -0.60 4.49
C ASP A 93 -6.42 0.02 5.86
N ARG A 94 -5.94 -0.59 6.94
CA ARG A 94 -6.08 -0.07 8.30
C ARG A 94 -5.35 1.27 8.46
N GLU A 95 -4.09 1.35 8.08
CA GLU A 95 -3.26 2.54 8.23
C GLU A 95 -3.82 3.74 7.44
N ILE A 96 -4.31 3.51 6.22
CA ILE A 96 -4.96 4.56 5.41
C ILE A 96 -6.22 5.08 6.09
N SER A 97 -7.02 4.19 6.66
CA SER A 97 -8.23 4.55 7.42
C SER A 97 -7.88 5.37 8.66
N GLU A 98 -6.85 4.97 9.41
CA GLU A 98 -6.37 5.70 10.58
C GLU A 98 -5.82 7.08 10.22
N MET A 99 -4.96 7.17 9.19
CA MET A 99 -4.42 8.44 8.69
C MET A 99 -5.53 9.43 8.33
N LYS A 100 -6.60 8.96 7.68
CA LYS A 100 -7.76 9.79 7.33
C LYS A 100 -8.49 10.32 8.56
N LEU A 101 -8.71 9.48 9.57
CA LEU A 101 -9.33 9.89 10.83
C LEU A 101 -8.48 10.93 11.56
N PHE A 102 -7.15 10.74 11.61
CA PHE A 102 -6.22 11.70 12.20
C PHE A 102 -6.24 13.04 11.46
N LEU A 103 -6.27 13.03 10.13
CA LEU A 103 -6.34 14.23 9.31
C LEU A 103 -7.61 15.04 9.62
N ASN A 104 -8.77 14.38 9.67
CA ASN A 104 -10.04 15.02 9.99
C ASN A 104 -10.09 15.58 11.41
N ALA A 105 -9.60 14.82 12.40
CA ALA A 105 -9.53 15.28 13.78
C ALA A 105 -8.62 16.52 13.90
N ARG A 106 -7.47 16.51 13.21
CA ARG A 106 -6.54 17.63 13.20
C ARG A 106 -7.13 18.87 12.53
N ALA A 107 -7.83 18.70 11.41
CA ALA A 107 -8.50 19.80 10.72
C ALA A 107 -9.55 20.47 11.62
N ARG A 108 -10.36 19.68 12.34
CA ARG A 108 -11.33 20.21 13.32
C ARG A 108 -10.65 20.99 14.44
N PHE A 109 -9.62 20.40 15.06
CA PHE A 109 -8.85 21.07 16.11
C PHE A 109 -8.27 22.41 15.67
N VAL A 110 -7.72 22.47 14.45
CA VAL A 110 -7.16 23.72 13.89
C VAL A 110 -8.26 24.74 13.62
N ALA A 111 -9.42 24.32 13.11
CA ALA A 111 -10.56 25.22 12.88
C ALA A 111 -11.10 25.82 14.19
N GLU A 112 -11.30 25.00 15.22
CA GLU A 112 -11.74 25.46 16.55
C GLU A 112 -10.74 26.44 17.16
N ALA A 113 -9.44 26.11 17.13
CA ALA A 113 -8.38 26.97 17.64
C ALA A 113 -8.27 28.31 16.88
N TYR A 114 -8.52 28.30 15.57
CA TYR A 114 -8.53 29.51 14.76
C TYR A 114 -9.72 30.43 15.07
N LEU A 115 -10.90 29.85 15.38
CA LEU A 115 -12.11 30.62 15.67
C LEU A 115 -12.18 31.14 17.12
N THR A 116 -11.51 30.47 18.07
CA THR A 116 -11.51 30.83 19.51
C THR A 116 -11.22 32.33 19.80
N PRO A 117 -10.29 33.02 19.10
CA PRO A 117 -10.05 34.45 19.35
C PRO A 117 -11.13 35.41 18.83
N PHE A 118 -12.09 34.92 18.04
CA PHE A 118 -13.15 35.71 17.42
C PHE A 118 -14.52 35.54 18.11
N ASP A 119 -14.61 34.65 19.11
CA ASP A 119 -15.73 34.52 20.05
C ASP A 119 -15.53 35.44 21.26
#